data_AF-A0A381D5N2-F1
#
_entry.id   AF-A0A381D5N2-F1
#
_cell.length_a   1.000
_cell.length_b   1.000
_cell.length_c   1.000
_cell.angle_alpha   90.00
_cell.angle_beta   90.00
_cell.angle_gamma   90.00
#
_symmetry.space_group_name_H-M   'P 1'
#
loop_
_entity.id
_entity.type
_entity.pdbx_description
1 polymer ?
#
loop_
_entity_poly.entity_id
_entity_poly.type
_entity_poly.pdbx_seq_one_letter_code
_entity_poly.pdbx_strand_id
1 'polypeptide(L)'
;MIRSLYYLKAMGFNFVDTHINHFEQAQNFQELKQLVSSCTLCQFSKTRKFSLMEPKIKNVKLLILDVFGQKSENESGILLNSKKGEKLKHYIYQILGLCDEDFYFSYLFKCFCNGKFDDFSLQSCLPFFWNELKLIQPAFLLCLGEYTFKSLGFKDYHILKGEVFAYKNFFIMPSYDLDFIEKNPSYEKNFIQDLKKIKGFL
;
A
#
# COMPACT_ATOMS: atom_id res chain seq x y z
N MET A 1 -5.69 28.65 7.97
CA MET A 1 -5.33 27.28 8.42
C MET A 1 -5.10 27.22 9.94
N ILE A 2 -4.22 28.04 10.53
CA ILE A 2 -4.00 28.09 11.99
C ILE A 2 -5.18 28.71 12.78
N ARG A 3 -5.78 29.79 12.27
CA ARG A 3 -6.91 30.48 12.94
C ARG A 3 -8.14 29.58 13.14
N SER A 4 -8.40 28.69 12.20
CA SER A 4 -9.50 27.70 12.28
C SER A 4 -9.29 26.70 13.42
N LEU A 5 -8.04 26.28 13.67
CA LEU A 5 -7.71 25.40 14.79
C LEU A 5 -7.98 26.13 16.12
N TYR A 6 -7.55 27.38 16.27
CA TYR A 6 -7.82 28.15 17.48
C TYR A 6 -9.31 28.32 17.78
N TYR A 7 -10.16 28.49 16.77
CA TYR A 7 -11.62 28.52 16.97
C TYR A 7 -12.16 27.20 17.51
N LEU A 8 -11.73 26.07 16.98
CA LEU A 8 -12.15 24.75 17.47
C LEU A 8 -11.71 24.52 18.92
N LYS A 9 -10.48 24.90 19.27
CA LYS A 9 -10.02 24.85 20.67
C LYS A 9 -10.88 25.71 21.60
N ALA A 10 -11.23 26.93 21.17
CA ALA A 10 -12.08 27.83 21.94
C ALA A 10 -13.51 27.31 22.13
N MET A 11 -14.00 26.47 21.21
CA MET A 11 -15.29 25.78 21.31
C MET A 11 -15.24 24.51 22.18
N GLY A 12 -14.12 24.23 22.84
CA GLY A 12 -13.97 23.09 23.76
C GLY A 12 -13.55 21.78 23.09
N PHE A 13 -13.16 21.80 21.80
CA PHE A 13 -12.60 20.62 21.16
C PHE A 13 -11.16 20.40 21.65
N ASN A 14 -10.88 19.20 22.13
CA ASN A 14 -9.53 18.77 22.46
C ASN A 14 -8.80 18.38 21.17
N PHE A 15 -7.58 18.90 20.98
CA PHE A 15 -6.71 18.37 19.95
C PHE A 15 -6.16 17.04 20.41
N VAL A 16 -6.46 16.02 19.62
CA VAL A 16 -5.82 14.73 19.71
C VAL A 16 -4.58 14.73 18.85
N ASP A 17 -3.56 13.99 19.28
CA ASP A 17 -2.45 13.69 18.40
C ASP A 17 -3.01 13.00 17.14
N THR A 18 -2.53 13.36 15.95
CA THR A 18 -2.98 12.71 14.70
C THR A 18 -2.67 11.21 14.68
N HIS A 19 -1.88 10.75 15.65
CA HIS A 19 -1.46 9.37 15.87
C HIS A 19 -2.28 8.61 16.92
N ILE A 20 -3.46 9.10 17.36
CA ILE A 20 -4.37 8.25 18.14
C ILE A 20 -4.95 7.16 17.22
N ASN A 21 -4.17 6.08 17.07
CA ASN A 21 -4.59 4.82 16.48
C ASN A 21 -5.59 4.14 17.43
N HIS A 22 -6.84 4.58 17.41
CA HIS A 22 -7.98 3.84 17.98
C HIS A 22 -8.42 2.68 17.07
N PHE A 23 -7.53 2.17 16.22
CA PHE A 23 -7.76 0.94 15.49
C PHE A 23 -7.25 -0.21 16.32
N GLU A 24 -8.10 -1.20 16.58
CA GLU A 24 -7.70 -2.47 17.21
C GLU A 24 -6.47 -3.00 16.46
N GLN A 25 -5.35 -3.02 17.17
CA GLN A 25 -4.13 -3.58 16.62
C GLN A 25 -4.29 -5.09 16.67
N ALA A 26 -4.32 -5.73 15.50
CA ALA A 26 -4.31 -7.17 15.43
C ALA A 26 -3.04 -7.67 16.12
N GLN A 27 -3.18 -8.63 17.03
CA GLN A 27 -2.07 -9.20 17.79
C GLN A 27 -1.20 -10.07 16.90
N ASN A 28 -1.80 -10.70 15.88
CA ASN A 28 -1.12 -11.57 14.94
C ASN A 28 -1.76 -11.51 13.54
N PHE A 29 -1.08 -12.14 12.58
CA PHE A 29 -1.50 -12.13 11.17
C PHE A 29 -2.82 -12.86 10.92
N GLN A 30 -3.12 -13.91 11.69
CA GLN A 30 -4.36 -14.67 11.55
C GLN A 30 -5.57 -13.83 11.95
N GLU A 31 -5.47 -13.11 13.07
CA GLU A 31 -6.48 -12.16 13.51
C GLU A 31 -6.68 -11.04 12.49
N LEU A 32 -5.59 -10.45 11.98
CA LEU A 32 -5.67 -9.41 10.95
C LEU A 32 -6.42 -9.90 9.70
N LYS A 33 -6.13 -11.13 9.27
CA LYS A 33 -6.78 -11.76 8.12
C LYS A 33 -8.28 -11.98 8.36
N GLN A 34 -8.68 -12.35 9.58
CA GLN A 34 -10.09 -12.47 9.97
C GLN A 34 -10.81 -11.12 10.00
N LEU A 35 -10.16 -10.07 10.51
CA LEU A 35 -10.71 -8.72 10.49
C LEU A 35 -10.91 -8.22 9.05
N VAL A 36 -9.92 -8.43 8.18
CA VAL A 36 -9.99 -8.02 6.77
C VAL A 36 -11.05 -8.80 5.97
N SER A 37 -11.23 -10.09 6.22
CA SER A 37 -12.21 -10.92 5.50
C SER A 37 -13.66 -10.60 5.90
N SER A 38 -13.89 -10.28 7.18
CA SER A 38 -15.21 -9.96 7.73
C SER A 38 -15.57 -8.47 7.70
N CYS A 39 -14.62 -7.59 7.37
CA CYS A 39 -14.79 -6.14 7.40
C CYS A 39 -16.01 -5.65 6.58
N THR A 40 -16.85 -4.79 7.17
CA THR A 40 -17.99 -4.13 6.50
C THR A 40 -17.95 -2.60 6.61
N LEU A 41 -16.82 -2.04 7.04
CA LEU A 41 -16.66 -0.62 7.40
C LEU A 41 -16.91 0.36 6.23
N CYS A 42 -16.82 -0.07 4.98
CA CYS A 42 -17.03 0.78 3.81
C CYS A 42 -17.85 0.11 2.71
N GLN A 43 -18.25 0.90 1.70
CA GLN A 43 -19.10 0.46 0.60
C GLN A 43 -18.52 -0.67 -0.26
N PHE A 44 -17.19 -0.76 -0.38
CA PHE A 44 -16.54 -1.79 -1.21
C PHE A 44 -16.66 -3.21 -0.63
N SER A 45 -17.08 -3.33 0.64
CA SER A 45 -17.44 -4.62 1.22
C SER A 45 -18.64 -5.28 0.52
N LYS A 46 -19.52 -4.50 -0.10
CA LYS A 46 -20.71 -4.97 -0.79
C LYS A 46 -20.42 -5.49 -2.20
N THR A 47 -19.29 -5.10 -2.78
CA THR A 47 -18.94 -5.41 -4.18
C THR A 47 -17.79 -6.41 -4.32
N ARG A 48 -17.03 -6.65 -3.25
CA ARG A 48 -15.96 -7.65 -3.25
C ARG A 48 -16.53 -9.06 -3.36
N LYS A 49 -15.83 -9.94 -4.08
CA LYS A 49 -16.02 -11.39 -3.92
C LYS A 49 -15.03 -11.94 -2.89
N PHE A 50 -13.79 -11.45 -2.92
CA PHE A 50 -12.74 -11.78 -1.96
C PHE A 50 -12.08 -10.50 -1.42
N SER A 51 -11.68 -10.52 -0.15
CA SER A 51 -10.74 -9.53 0.36
C SER A 51 -9.32 -9.88 -0.13
N LEU A 52 -8.59 -8.87 -0.56
CA LEU A 52 -7.26 -8.99 -1.15
C LEU A 52 -6.19 -8.78 -0.07
N MET A 53 -5.63 -9.89 0.41
CA MET A 53 -4.57 -9.92 1.41
C MET A 53 -3.77 -11.22 1.23
N GLU A 54 -2.48 -11.20 1.57
CA GLU A 54 -1.63 -12.38 1.51
C GLU A 54 -2.19 -13.53 2.39
N PRO A 55 -2.07 -14.80 1.97
CA PRO A 55 -2.65 -15.91 2.70
C PRO A 55 -1.91 -16.24 3.99
N LYS A 56 -0.60 -15.92 4.06
CA LYS A 56 0.32 -16.16 5.17
C LYS A 56 1.25 -14.96 5.34
N ILE A 57 1.79 -14.80 6.54
CA ILE A 57 2.88 -13.85 6.78
C ILE A 57 4.15 -14.36 6.07
N LYS A 58 4.96 -13.43 5.55
CA LYS A 58 6.25 -13.71 4.93
C LYS A 58 7.32 -12.93 5.70
N ASN A 59 8.41 -13.58 6.08
CA ASN A 59 9.56 -12.90 6.69
C ASN A 59 10.47 -12.39 5.58
N VAL A 60 10.18 -11.20 5.08
CA VAL A 60 10.79 -10.64 3.87
C VAL A 60 11.26 -9.22 4.11
N LYS A 61 12.34 -8.84 3.42
CA LYS A 61 12.90 -7.49 3.52
C LYS A 61 12.14 -6.47 2.69
N LEU A 62 11.49 -6.91 1.60
CA LEU A 62 10.79 -6.05 0.66
C LEU A 62 9.27 -6.15 0.85
N LEU A 63 8.63 -5.02 1.12
CA LEU A 63 7.18 -4.85 0.98
C LEU A 63 6.90 -3.96 -0.23
N ILE A 64 6.01 -4.42 -1.11
CA ILE A 64 5.53 -3.65 -2.26
C ILE A 64 4.07 -3.28 -2.00
N LEU A 65 3.77 -1.99 -2.12
CA LEU A 65 2.43 -1.44 -1.90
C LEU A 65 1.91 -0.79 -3.18
N ASP A 66 0.72 -1.17 -3.59
CA ASP A 66 -0.04 -0.52 -4.67
C ASP A 66 -1.42 -0.09 -4.13
N VAL A 67 -2.22 0.58 -4.96
CA VAL A 67 -3.48 1.17 -4.52
C VAL A 67 -4.59 0.12 -4.37
N PHE A 68 -4.90 -0.60 -5.44
CA PHE A 68 -6.06 -1.50 -5.50
C PHE A 68 -5.82 -2.67 -6.47
N GLY A 69 -6.49 -3.79 -6.21
CA GLY A 69 -6.48 -4.95 -7.09
C GLY A 69 -7.46 -4.85 -8.26
N GLN A 70 -7.23 -5.68 -9.27
CA GLN A 70 -7.99 -5.77 -10.51
C GLN A 70 -9.19 -6.71 -10.39
N LYS A 71 -10.06 -6.69 -11.41
CA LYS A 71 -11.27 -7.53 -11.45
C LYS A 71 -10.95 -9.03 -11.36
N SER A 72 -9.89 -9.50 -12.02
CA SER A 72 -9.48 -10.91 -11.98
C SER A 72 -9.00 -11.35 -10.59
N GLU A 73 -8.37 -10.45 -9.84
CA GLU A 73 -7.95 -10.69 -8.46
C GLU A 73 -9.18 -10.70 -7.54
N ASN A 74 -10.13 -9.81 -7.74
CA ASN A 74 -11.42 -9.87 -7.05
C ASN A 74 -12.14 -11.19 -7.31
N GLU A 75 -12.08 -11.74 -8.52
CA GLU A 75 -12.76 -12.98 -8.88
C GLU A 75 -12.07 -14.24 -8.37
N SER A 76 -10.74 -14.21 -8.23
CA SER A 76 -9.94 -15.37 -7.79
C SER A 76 -9.55 -15.33 -6.32
N GLY A 77 -9.51 -14.15 -5.70
CA GLY A 77 -8.94 -13.92 -4.37
C GLY A 77 -7.42 -14.00 -4.33
N ILE A 78 -6.75 -14.09 -5.48
CA ILE A 78 -5.30 -14.23 -5.58
C ILE A 78 -4.70 -12.87 -5.94
N LEU A 79 -3.79 -12.39 -5.09
CA LEU A 79 -3.03 -11.16 -5.36
C LEU A 79 -2.16 -11.30 -6.60
N LEU A 80 -2.01 -10.21 -7.34
CA LEU A 80 -1.24 -10.11 -8.58
C LEU A 80 -1.71 -11.06 -9.70
N ASN A 81 -2.86 -11.73 -9.55
CA ASN A 81 -3.48 -12.56 -10.58
C ASN A 81 -4.23 -11.70 -11.61
N SER A 82 -3.50 -10.81 -12.27
CA SER A 82 -3.96 -9.91 -13.32
C SER A 82 -2.83 -9.65 -14.31
N LYS A 83 -3.12 -9.19 -15.53
CA LYS A 83 -2.06 -8.85 -16.49
C LYS A 83 -1.07 -7.82 -15.92
N LYS A 84 -1.58 -6.84 -15.16
CA LYS A 84 -0.78 -5.85 -14.42
C LYS A 84 0.11 -6.54 -13.37
N GLY A 85 -0.49 -7.42 -12.56
CA GLY A 85 0.23 -8.13 -11.51
C GLY A 85 1.31 -9.07 -12.04
N GLU A 86 1.01 -9.85 -13.08
CA GLU A 86 1.99 -10.70 -13.78
C GLU A 86 3.15 -9.88 -14.37
N LYS A 87 2.85 -8.70 -14.93
CA LYS A 87 3.89 -7.79 -15.43
C LYS A 87 4.77 -7.25 -14.30
N LEU A 88 4.19 -6.89 -13.16
CA LEU A 88 4.96 -6.49 -11.98
C LEU A 88 5.87 -7.63 -11.50
N LYS A 89 5.32 -8.85 -11.33
CA LYS A 89 6.11 -10.04 -10.96
C LYS A 89 7.26 -10.28 -11.93
N HIS A 90 7.01 -10.14 -13.23
CA HIS A 90 8.05 -10.26 -14.26
C HIS A 90 9.18 -9.25 -14.07
N TYR A 91 8.88 -7.97 -13.82
CA TYR A 91 9.92 -6.97 -13.55
C TYR A 91 10.70 -7.26 -12.27
N ILE A 92 10.01 -7.63 -11.20
CA ILE A 92 10.64 -7.97 -9.92
C ILE A 92 11.59 -9.17 -10.09
N TYR A 93 11.15 -10.22 -10.78
CA TYR A 93 11.99 -11.38 -11.09
C TYR A 93 13.19 -11.01 -11.97
N GLN A 94 12.96 -10.35 -13.10
CA GLN A 94 14.03 -10.01 -14.06
C GLN A 94 15.07 -9.07 -13.48
N ILE A 95 14.63 -8.09 -12.68
CA ILE A 95 15.51 -7.03 -12.19
C ILE A 95 16.11 -7.44 -10.86
N LEU A 96 15.30 -7.85 -9.88
CA LEU A 96 15.74 -8.14 -8.52
C LEU A 96 16.12 -9.61 -8.30
N GLY A 97 15.69 -10.53 -9.17
CA GLY A 97 15.88 -11.97 -8.97
C GLY A 97 14.98 -12.55 -7.88
N LEU A 98 13.88 -11.86 -7.54
CA LEU A 98 12.95 -12.25 -6.47
C LEU A 98 11.70 -12.90 -7.04
N CYS A 99 11.25 -13.95 -6.37
CA CYS A 99 9.98 -14.63 -6.63
C CYS A 99 8.90 -14.18 -5.63
N ASP A 100 7.67 -14.65 -5.81
CA ASP A 100 6.51 -14.26 -4.98
C ASP A 100 6.68 -14.54 -3.47
N GLU A 101 7.54 -15.50 -3.08
CA GLU A 101 7.84 -15.81 -1.67
C GLU A 101 8.85 -14.82 -1.05
N ASP A 102 9.63 -14.08 -1.86
CA ASP A 102 10.72 -13.22 -1.40
C ASP A 102 10.30 -11.77 -1.11
N PHE A 103 9.07 -11.40 -1.44
CA PHE A 103 8.47 -10.10 -1.11
C PHE A 103 7.05 -10.26 -0.58
N TYR A 104 6.62 -9.27 0.19
CA TYR A 104 5.24 -9.16 0.65
C TYR A 104 4.54 -8.12 -0.22
N PHE A 105 3.39 -8.47 -0.78
CA PHE A 105 2.60 -7.55 -1.59
C PHE A 105 1.33 -7.12 -0.87
N SER A 106 1.00 -5.84 -0.96
CA SER A 106 -0.20 -5.29 -0.34
C SER A 106 -0.89 -4.25 -1.22
N TYR A 107 -2.20 -4.13 -1.05
CA TYR A 107 -3.00 -3.02 -1.55
C TYR A 107 -3.48 -2.12 -0.40
N LEU A 108 -3.57 -0.81 -0.65
CA LEU A 108 -4.25 0.12 0.28
C LEU A 108 -5.72 -0.27 0.47
N PHE A 109 -6.43 -0.56 -0.62
CA PHE A 109 -7.78 -1.09 -0.57
C PHE A 109 -7.76 -2.62 -0.56
N LYS A 110 -8.19 -3.22 0.56
CA LYS A 110 -8.37 -4.68 0.68
C LYS A 110 -9.58 -5.23 -0.06
N CYS A 111 -10.39 -4.36 -0.65
CA CYS A 111 -11.60 -4.73 -1.39
C CYS A 111 -11.51 -4.19 -2.82
N PHE A 112 -12.17 -4.86 -3.76
CA PHE A 112 -12.27 -4.36 -5.13
C PHE A 112 -13.11 -3.09 -5.20
N CYS A 113 -12.47 -1.98 -5.55
CA CYS A 113 -13.09 -0.66 -5.66
C CYS A 113 -13.52 -0.30 -7.09
N ASN A 114 -13.30 -1.18 -8.08
CA ASN A 114 -13.57 -0.92 -9.50
C ASN A 114 -12.93 0.39 -10.00
N GLY A 115 -11.72 0.69 -9.55
CA GLY A 115 -10.98 1.91 -9.90
C GLY A 115 -11.54 3.19 -9.28
N LYS A 116 -12.50 3.12 -8.36
CA LYS A 116 -13.05 4.27 -7.65
C LYS A 116 -12.22 4.58 -6.42
N PHE A 117 -11.84 5.84 -6.28
CA PHE A 117 -11.20 6.37 -5.09
C PHE A 117 -12.26 7.00 -4.20
N ASP A 118 -12.21 6.69 -2.91
CA ASP A 118 -13.12 7.21 -1.89
C ASP A 118 -12.34 7.39 -0.59
N ASP A 119 -12.27 8.63 -0.11
CA ASP A 119 -11.48 8.99 1.07
C ASP A 119 -11.96 8.25 2.31
N PHE A 120 -13.28 8.10 2.48
CA PHE A 120 -13.84 7.37 3.61
C PHE A 120 -13.41 5.90 3.60
N SER A 121 -13.51 5.24 2.44
CA SER A 121 -13.04 3.88 2.28
C SER A 121 -11.53 3.76 2.48
N LEU A 122 -10.74 4.73 2.02
CA LEU A 122 -9.29 4.75 2.23
C LEU A 122 -8.96 4.82 3.73
N GLN A 123 -9.54 5.79 4.45
CA GLN A 123 -9.32 5.96 5.89
C GLN A 123 -9.77 4.73 6.68
N SER A 124 -10.83 4.05 6.22
CA SER A 124 -11.30 2.81 6.83
C SER A 124 -10.36 1.62 6.58
N CYS A 125 -9.60 1.62 5.48
CA CYS A 125 -8.78 0.47 5.06
C CYS A 125 -7.29 0.62 5.41
N LEU A 126 -6.76 1.85 5.46
CA LEU A 126 -5.39 2.17 5.86
C LEU A 126 -4.92 1.47 7.14
N PRO A 127 -5.75 1.35 8.21
CA PRO A 127 -5.35 0.66 9.43
C PRO A 127 -4.94 -0.78 9.22
N PHE A 128 -5.56 -1.50 8.26
CA PHE A 128 -5.15 -2.87 7.95
C PHE A 128 -3.75 -2.92 7.35
N PHE A 129 -3.41 -1.98 6.46
CA PHE A 129 -2.05 -1.86 5.92
C PHE A 129 -1.03 -1.54 7.03
N TRP A 130 -1.35 -0.62 7.95
CA TRP A 130 -0.45 -0.32 9.07
C TRP A 130 -0.24 -1.53 9.99
N ASN A 131 -1.26 -2.37 10.20
CA ASN A 131 -1.11 -3.64 10.91
C ASN A 131 -0.22 -4.62 10.14
N GLU A 132 -0.38 -4.76 8.82
CA GLU A 132 0.54 -5.57 8.01
C GLU A 132 1.98 -5.09 8.16
N LEU A 133 2.23 -3.79 7.96
CA LEU A 133 3.56 -3.20 8.07
C LEU A 133 4.19 -3.46 9.45
N LYS A 134 3.40 -3.35 10.52
CA LYS A 134 3.84 -3.62 11.90
C LYS A 134 4.20 -5.09 12.13
N LEU A 135 3.44 -6.01 11.55
CA LEU A 135 3.65 -7.45 11.69
C LEU A 135 4.82 -7.96 10.84
N ILE A 136 4.98 -7.42 9.64
CA ILE A 136 6.02 -7.84 8.68
C ILE A 136 7.37 -7.21 9.01
N GLN A 137 7.38 -5.95 9.45
CA GLN A 137 8.60 -5.17 9.73
C GLN A 137 9.64 -5.23 8.58
N PRO A 138 9.25 -4.87 7.35
CA PRO A 138 10.16 -4.94 6.21
C PRO A 138 11.31 -3.93 6.37
N ALA A 139 12.47 -4.24 5.81
CA ALA A 139 13.58 -3.30 5.73
C ALA A 139 13.34 -2.22 4.65
N PHE A 140 12.53 -2.52 3.64
CA PHE A 140 12.27 -1.66 2.50
C PHE A 140 10.79 -1.67 2.08
N LEU A 141 10.22 -0.49 1.83
CA LEU A 141 8.87 -0.27 1.32
C LEU A 141 8.93 0.40 -0.06
N LEU A 142 8.49 -0.31 -1.09
CA LEU A 142 8.27 0.23 -2.43
C LEU A 142 6.80 0.69 -2.56
N CYS A 143 6.57 1.99 -2.74
CA CYS A 143 5.22 2.53 -2.96
C CYS A 143 5.00 2.80 -4.45
N LEU A 144 4.04 2.11 -5.06
CA LEU A 144 3.71 2.25 -6.47
C LEU A 144 2.63 3.33 -6.65
N GLY A 145 3.00 4.43 -7.31
CA GLY A 145 2.11 5.51 -7.69
C GLY A 145 2.00 6.64 -6.65
N GLU A 146 1.61 7.81 -7.15
CA GLU A 146 1.47 9.03 -6.35
C GLU A 146 0.39 8.90 -5.27
N TYR A 147 -0.75 8.31 -5.63
CA TYR A 147 -1.87 8.14 -4.70
C TYR A 147 -1.46 7.26 -3.52
N THR A 148 -0.75 6.16 -3.79
CA THR A 148 -0.24 5.26 -2.74
C THR A 148 0.64 6.02 -1.75
N PHE A 149 1.60 6.76 -2.29
CA PHE A 149 2.55 7.52 -1.48
C PHE A 149 1.88 8.61 -0.64
N LYS A 150 0.99 9.40 -1.24
CA LYS A 150 0.24 10.46 -0.54
C LYS A 150 -0.72 9.90 0.52
N SER A 151 -1.31 8.74 0.28
CA SER A 151 -2.23 8.09 1.23
C SER A 151 -1.54 7.68 2.53
N LEU A 152 -0.23 7.44 2.51
CA LEU A 152 0.56 7.20 3.71
C LEU A 152 0.95 8.48 4.46
N GLY A 153 0.56 9.66 3.95
CA GLY A 153 0.84 10.97 4.55
C GLY A 153 2.10 11.65 4.02
N PHE A 154 2.78 11.08 3.03
CA PHE A 154 3.95 11.71 2.40
C PHE A 154 3.53 12.77 1.37
N LYS A 155 4.45 13.70 1.06
CA LYS A 155 4.26 14.83 0.14
C LYS A 155 5.34 14.85 -0.92
N ASP A 156 5.20 15.73 -1.92
CA ASP A 156 6.25 16.00 -2.92
C ASP A 156 6.65 14.78 -3.76
N TYR A 157 5.68 13.93 -4.11
CA TYR A 157 5.89 12.73 -4.94
C TYR A 157 6.71 13.01 -6.20
N HIS A 158 6.46 14.11 -6.92
CA HIS A 158 7.19 14.41 -8.16
C HIS A 158 8.70 14.66 -7.95
N ILE A 159 9.09 15.07 -6.73
CA ILE A 159 10.49 15.29 -6.35
C ILE A 159 11.09 13.99 -5.80
N LEU A 160 10.32 13.26 -4.98
CA LEU A 160 10.81 12.07 -4.26
C LEU A 160 10.72 10.77 -5.06
N LYS A 161 9.98 10.74 -6.18
CA LYS A 161 9.85 9.55 -7.03
C LYS A 161 11.21 9.07 -7.53
N GLY A 162 11.54 7.82 -7.22
CA GLY A 162 12.82 7.18 -7.51
C GLY A 162 13.90 7.43 -6.46
N GLU A 163 13.65 8.26 -5.45
CA GLU A 163 14.59 8.54 -4.37
C GLU A 163 14.30 7.66 -3.15
N VAL A 164 15.37 7.15 -2.54
CA VAL A 164 15.30 6.31 -1.35
C VAL A 164 15.59 7.15 -0.12
N PHE A 165 14.73 7.06 0.90
CA PHE A 165 14.94 7.76 2.16
C PHE A 165 14.51 6.89 3.35
N ALA A 166 15.12 7.15 4.50
CA ALA A 166 14.79 6.45 5.74
C ALA A 166 13.51 7.03 6.36
N TYR A 167 12.62 6.16 6.81
CA TYR A 167 11.45 6.52 7.59
C TYR A 167 11.27 5.55 8.75
N LYS A 168 11.42 6.06 9.98
CA LYS A 168 11.49 5.22 11.20
C LYS A 168 12.59 4.17 11.05
N ASN A 169 12.21 2.88 11.00
CA ASN A 169 13.13 1.75 11.01
C ASN A 169 13.28 1.07 9.64
N PHE A 170 12.73 1.66 8.56
CA PHE A 170 12.77 1.10 7.21
C PHE A 170 13.08 2.17 6.16
N PHE A 171 13.50 1.74 4.98
CA PHE A 171 13.66 2.60 3.82
C PHE A 171 12.39 2.62 2.99
N ILE A 172 12.05 3.77 2.42
CA ILE A 172 10.91 3.92 1.53
C ILE A 172 11.36 4.54 0.21
N MET A 173 10.74 4.09 -0.88
CA MET A 173 10.90 4.68 -2.20
C MET A 173 9.55 4.73 -2.93
N PRO A 174 9.04 5.92 -3.26
CA PRO A 174 7.94 6.03 -4.22
C PRO A 174 8.46 5.78 -5.64
N SER A 175 7.71 5.04 -6.45
CA SER A 175 7.96 4.82 -7.87
C SER A 175 6.64 4.86 -8.65
N TYR A 176 6.69 4.62 -9.95
CA TYR A 176 5.53 4.59 -10.83
C TYR A 176 4.64 3.37 -10.54
N ASP A 177 3.33 3.55 -10.63
CA ASP A 177 2.41 2.41 -10.77
C ASP A 177 2.40 1.90 -12.23
N LEU A 178 2.04 0.64 -12.41
CA LEU A 178 2.08 0.01 -13.73
C LEU A 178 0.97 0.52 -14.68
N ASP A 179 -0.14 1.06 -14.16
CA ASP A 179 -1.18 1.64 -15.01
C ASP A 179 -0.68 2.93 -15.68
N PHE A 180 0.12 3.71 -14.95
CA PHE A 180 0.83 4.87 -15.49
C PHE A 180 1.87 4.45 -16.54
N ILE A 181 2.68 3.41 -16.27
CA ILE A 181 3.70 2.93 -17.21
C ILE A 181 3.06 2.38 -18.49
N GLU A 182 1.94 1.67 -18.41
CA GLU A 182 1.22 1.18 -19.58
C GLU A 182 0.74 2.32 -20.48
N LYS A 183 0.25 3.41 -19.89
CA LYS A 183 -0.17 4.62 -20.63
C LYS A 183 1.01 5.46 -21.12
N ASN A 184 2.17 5.37 -20.46
CA ASN A 184 3.35 6.17 -20.76
C ASN A 184 4.63 5.30 -20.84
N PRO A 185 4.79 4.49 -21.91
CA PRO A 185 5.89 3.52 -22.01
C PRO A 185 7.30 4.13 -21.95
N SER A 186 7.45 5.42 -22.27
CA SER A 186 8.73 6.13 -22.17
C SER A 186 9.33 6.12 -20.76
N TYR A 187 8.49 6.03 -19.72
CA TYR A 187 8.92 5.99 -18.33
C TYR A 187 9.27 4.58 -17.82
N GLU A 188 9.09 3.53 -18.64
CA GLU A 188 9.44 2.16 -18.26
C GLU A 188 10.93 2.04 -17.89
N LYS A 189 11.80 2.76 -18.62
CA LYS A 189 13.23 2.83 -18.30
C LYS A 189 13.49 3.41 -16.91
N ASN A 190 12.73 4.41 -16.49
CA ASN A 190 12.84 4.99 -15.15
C ASN A 190 12.38 3.99 -14.09
N PHE A 191 11.24 3.32 -14.31
CA PHE A 191 10.76 2.28 -13.39
C PHE A 191 11.79 1.14 -13.20
N ILE A 192 12.42 0.69 -14.30
CA ILE A 192 13.50 -0.30 -14.24
C ILE A 192 14.70 0.21 -13.42
N GLN A 193 15.07 1.49 -13.59
CA GLN A 193 16.16 2.10 -12.82
C GLN A 193 15.82 2.19 -11.33
N ASP A 194 14.59 2.58 -10.99
CA ASP A 194 14.11 2.62 -9.60
C ASP A 194 14.24 1.23 -8.96
N LEU A 195 13.74 0.18 -9.63
CA LEU A 195 13.88 -1.20 -9.13
C LEU A 195 15.35 -1.60 -8.94
N LYS A 196 16.26 -1.20 -9.83
CA LYS A 196 17.70 -1.49 -9.65
C LYS A 196 18.28 -0.85 -8.38
N LYS A 197 17.83 0.35 -7.98
CA LYS A 197 18.29 1.00 -6.74
C LYS A 197 17.98 0.16 -5.50
N ILE A 198 16.87 -0.57 -5.50
CA ILE A 198 16.41 -1.40 -4.37
C ILE A 198 17.45 -2.49 -4.03
N LYS A 199 18.19 -3.02 -5.00
CA LYS A 199 19.20 -4.08 -4.77
C LYS A 199 20.23 -3.75 -3.71
N GLY A 200 20.59 -2.46 -3.54
CA GLY A 200 21.55 -2.04 -2.52
C GLY A 200 21.03 -2.13 -1.09
N PHE A 201 19.72 -2.35 -0.91
CA PHE A 201 19.03 -2.33 0.38
C PHE A 201 18.46 -3.70 0.79
N LEU A 202 18.50 -4.69 -0.10
CA LEU A 202 18.04 -6.06 0.15
C LEU A 202 19.23 -6.95 0.53
#